data_AF-A0A7J4ELS1-F1
#
_entry.id   AF-A0A7J4ELS1-F1
#
_cell.length_a   1.000
_cell.length_b   1.000
_cell.length_c   1.000
_cell.angle_alpha   90.00
_cell.angle_beta   90.00
_cell.angle_gamma   90.00
#
_symmetry.space_group_name_H-M   'P 1'
#
loop_
_entity.id
_entity.type
_entity.pdbx_description
1 polymer ?
#
loop_
_entity_poly.entity_id
_entity_poly.type
_entity_poly.pdbx_seq_one_letter_code
_entity_poly.pdbx_strand_id
1 'polypeptide(L)'
;MEKTIKELKFKKELQGISKRQIEEHHDVLYAGYIKKYNEIENKLKEVDLSEANATFSLIRELKLEETFALGGIKLHEGYFDNLGGNGTPSGKILDLIKEDFGSYEAWENEFKALGIAARGWVILAYDMDDKKLHNILCDAHNIGGIWRNIPLLIMDVYEHAYFLDYGTARKKYIDAFMKNVDWDFVNSLVDKYEISKLR
;
A
#
# COMPACT_ATOMS: atom_id res chain seq x y z
N MET A 1 16.61 -7.92 -12.65
CA MET A 1 15.70 -9.03 -13.00
C MET A 1 14.36 -8.42 -13.30
N GLU A 2 13.67 -8.87 -14.36
CA GLU A 2 12.30 -8.41 -14.63
C GLU A 2 11.39 -8.73 -13.45
N LYS A 3 10.51 -7.80 -13.09
CA LYS A 3 9.49 -8.05 -12.08
C LYS A 3 8.40 -8.94 -12.65
N THR A 4 7.88 -9.84 -11.82
CA THR A 4 6.80 -10.75 -12.16
C THR A 4 5.61 -10.51 -11.24
N ILE A 5 4.43 -10.92 -11.69
CA ILE A 5 3.22 -10.91 -10.87
C ILE A 5 3.45 -11.84 -9.68
N LYS A 6 3.13 -11.34 -8.48
CA LYS A 6 3.19 -12.09 -7.24
C LYS A 6 1.82 -12.69 -6.98
N GLU A 7 1.75 -13.96 -6.65
CA GLU A 7 0.47 -14.60 -6.33
C GLU A 7 -0.14 -14.06 -5.03
N LEU A 8 -1.46 -14.01 -4.97
CA LEU A 8 -2.20 -13.71 -3.75
C LEU A 8 -1.91 -14.77 -2.66
N LYS A 9 -1.63 -14.30 -1.45
CA LYS A 9 -1.36 -15.19 -0.29
C LYS A 9 -2.62 -15.84 0.27
N PHE A 10 -3.78 -15.23 0.06
CA PHE A 10 -5.07 -15.76 0.48
C PHE A 10 -5.76 -16.50 -0.67
N LYS A 11 -6.41 -17.62 -0.34
CA LYS A 11 -7.20 -18.43 -1.29
C LYS A 11 -8.70 -18.39 -1.01
N LYS A 12 -9.10 -17.78 0.11
CA LYS A 12 -10.49 -17.65 0.55
C LYS A 12 -11.09 -16.37 -0.01
N GLU A 13 -12.41 -16.35 -0.20
CA GLU A 13 -13.13 -15.11 -0.48
C GLU A 13 -13.06 -14.16 0.72
N LEU A 14 -12.92 -12.87 0.43
CA LEU A 14 -12.88 -11.84 1.45
C LEU A 14 -14.31 -11.47 1.88
N GLN A 15 -14.46 -11.11 3.15
CA GLN A 15 -15.75 -10.69 3.69
C GLN A 15 -16.12 -9.31 3.16
N GLY A 16 -17.03 -9.25 2.18
CA GLY A 16 -17.57 -8.01 1.63
C GLY A 16 -16.81 -7.46 0.42
N ILE A 17 -15.63 -8.01 0.09
CA ILE A 17 -14.91 -7.67 -1.14
C ILE A 17 -15.01 -8.86 -2.08
N SER A 18 -15.69 -8.67 -3.21
CA SER A 18 -16.00 -9.76 -4.13
C SER A 18 -14.76 -10.30 -4.82
N LYS A 19 -14.82 -11.57 -5.23
CA LYS A 19 -13.77 -12.18 -6.05
C LYS A 19 -13.51 -11.37 -7.33
N ARG A 20 -14.57 -10.88 -7.99
CA ARG A 20 -14.45 -10.05 -9.19
C ARG A 20 -13.69 -8.75 -8.91
N GLN A 21 -13.98 -8.09 -7.78
CA GLN A 21 -13.26 -6.88 -7.38
C GLN A 21 -11.76 -7.15 -7.18
N ILE A 22 -11.40 -8.29 -6.59
CA ILE A 22 -10.00 -8.70 -6.42
C ILE A 22 -9.33 -9.09 -7.75
N GLU A 23 -10.01 -9.83 -8.63
CA GLU A 23 -9.46 -10.24 -9.94
C GLU A 23 -9.13 -9.03 -10.82
N GLU A 24 -10.03 -8.05 -10.92
CA GLU A 24 -9.78 -6.81 -11.68
C GLU A 24 -8.63 -5.98 -11.06
N HIS A 25 -8.54 -5.95 -9.73
CA HIS A 25 -7.51 -5.19 -9.03
C HIS A 25 -6.13 -5.84 -9.14
N HIS A 26 -6.04 -7.17 -9.00
CA HIS A 26 -4.80 -7.92 -9.01
C HIS A 26 -4.33 -8.30 -10.42
N ASP A 27 -5.19 -8.95 -11.21
CA ASP A 27 -4.80 -9.58 -12.47
C ASP A 27 -4.73 -8.57 -13.63
N VAL A 28 -5.37 -7.41 -13.48
CA VAL A 28 -5.39 -6.35 -14.50
C VAL A 28 -4.59 -5.14 -14.05
N LEU A 29 -4.99 -4.46 -12.97
CA LEU A 29 -4.37 -3.18 -12.57
C LEU A 29 -2.95 -3.37 -12.03
N TYR A 30 -2.78 -4.25 -11.04
CA TYR A 30 -1.45 -4.57 -10.50
C TYR A 30 -0.51 -5.14 -11.56
N ALA A 31 -0.97 -6.09 -12.37
CA ALA A 31 -0.22 -6.62 -13.51
C ALA A 31 0.20 -5.52 -14.50
N GLY A 32 -0.65 -4.52 -14.70
CA GLY A 32 -0.36 -3.33 -15.52
C GLY A 32 0.84 -2.54 -15.02
N TYR A 33 0.95 -2.28 -13.71
CA TYR A 33 2.11 -1.58 -13.14
C TYR A 33 3.41 -2.38 -13.33
N ILE A 34 3.37 -3.71 -13.15
CA ILE A 34 4.55 -4.56 -13.40
C ILE A 34 5.00 -4.47 -14.86
N LYS A 35 4.07 -4.60 -15.81
CA LYS A 35 4.38 -4.49 -17.23
C LYS A 35 5.02 -3.14 -17.55
N LYS A 36 4.46 -2.06 -17.02
CA LYS A 36 4.97 -0.71 -17.28
C LYS A 36 6.31 -0.44 -16.60
N TYR A 37 6.53 -0.93 -15.39
CA TYR A 37 7.83 -0.86 -14.75
C TYR A 37 8.92 -1.58 -15.57
N ASN A 38 8.65 -2.80 -16.04
CA ASN A 38 9.60 -3.54 -16.89
C ASN A 38 9.85 -2.81 -18.23
N GLU A 39 8.83 -2.20 -18.84
CA GLU A 39 8.98 -1.36 -20.03
C GLU A 39 9.90 -0.16 -19.75
N ILE A 40 9.70 0.54 -18.63
CA ILE A 40 10.52 1.69 -18.21
C ILE A 40 11.97 1.25 -17.98
N GLU A 41 12.20 0.16 -17.25
CA GLU A 41 13.55 -0.37 -16.99
C GLU A 41 14.31 -0.73 -18.26
N ASN A 42 13.60 -1.22 -19.29
CA ASN A 42 14.22 -1.49 -20.59
C ASN A 42 14.57 -0.19 -21.32
N LYS A 43 13.69 0.80 -21.33
CA LYS A 43 13.98 2.11 -21.94
C LYS A 43 15.11 2.86 -21.22
N LEU A 44 15.23 2.71 -19.91
CA LEU A 44 16.31 3.31 -19.11
C LEU A 44 17.71 2.77 -19.49
N LYS A 45 17.81 1.57 -20.08
CA LYS A 45 19.10 1.03 -20.56
C LYS A 45 19.60 1.70 -21.85
N GLU A 46 18.68 2.27 -22.62
CA GLU A 46 18.94 2.81 -23.96
C GLU A 46 18.90 4.35 -23.99
N VAL A 47 18.43 4.98 -22.91
CA VAL A 47 18.23 6.44 -22.88
C VAL A 47 19.56 7.20 -22.96
N ASP A 48 19.60 8.22 -23.82
CA ASP A 48 20.74 9.14 -23.89
C ASP A 48 20.76 10.08 -22.68
N LEU A 49 21.79 9.92 -21.84
CA LEU A 49 21.96 10.71 -20.62
C LEU A 49 22.51 12.11 -20.88
N SER A 50 23.07 12.37 -22.07
CA SER A 50 23.60 13.70 -22.41
C SER A 50 22.51 14.74 -22.63
N GLU A 51 21.28 14.30 -22.93
CA GLU A 51 20.08 15.13 -23.13
C GLU A 51 19.34 15.42 -21.81
N ALA A 52 19.96 15.17 -20.65
CA ALA A 52 19.32 15.38 -19.35
C ALA A 52 18.93 16.85 -19.13
N ASN A 53 17.67 17.06 -18.78
CA ASN A 53 17.12 18.39 -18.54
C ASN A 53 15.93 18.33 -17.57
N ALA A 54 15.85 19.33 -16.68
CA ALA A 54 14.87 19.38 -15.60
C ALA A 54 13.47 19.80 -16.04
N THR A 55 13.30 20.46 -17.19
CA THR A 55 12.00 20.79 -17.77
C THR A 55 11.46 19.61 -18.55
N PHE A 56 12.27 19.06 -19.45
CA PHE A 56 11.91 17.89 -20.27
C PHE A 56 13.15 17.15 -20.71
N SER A 57 13.20 15.86 -20.45
CA SER A 57 14.15 14.92 -21.07
C SER A 57 13.60 13.51 -20.93
N LEU A 58 13.95 12.60 -21.83
CA LEU A 58 13.46 11.22 -21.73
C LEU A 58 13.85 10.57 -20.40
N ILE A 59 15.06 10.85 -19.90
CA ILE A 59 15.49 10.35 -18.59
C ILE A 59 14.62 10.90 -17.45
N ARG A 60 14.23 12.18 -17.50
CA ARG A 60 13.32 12.77 -16.51
C ARG A 60 11.96 12.06 -16.53
N GLU A 61 11.34 11.94 -17.70
CA GLU A 61 10.02 11.32 -17.82
C GLU A 61 10.06 9.86 -17.36
N LEU A 62 11.07 9.09 -17.80
CA LEU A 62 11.24 7.69 -17.39
C LEU A 62 11.41 7.56 -15.87
N LYS A 63 12.23 8.40 -15.23
CA LYS A 63 12.43 8.33 -13.77
C LYS A 63 11.22 8.81 -12.97
N LEU A 64 10.43 9.76 -13.49
CA LEU A 64 9.16 10.14 -12.86
C LEU A 64 8.16 9.00 -12.92
N GLU A 65 7.96 8.40 -14.10
CA GLU A 65 7.01 7.30 -14.27
C GLU A 65 7.48 6.01 -13.59
N GLU A 66 8.79 5.80 -13.44
CA GLU A 66 9.35 4.71 -12.64
C GLU A 66 8.86 4.82 -11.18
N THR A 67 8.84 6.02 -10.59
CA THR A 67 8.32 6.19 -9.22
C THR A 67 6.84 5.82 -9.11
N PHE A 68 6.02 6.18 -10.12
CA PHE A 68 4.60 5.86 -10.13
C PHE A 68 4.36 4.36 -10.31
N ALA A 69 5.03 3.72 -11.28
CA ALA A 69 4.91 2.29 -11.54
C ALA A 69 5.45 1.45 -10.37
N LEU A 70 6.64 1.78 -9.85
CA LEU A 70 7.24 1.06 -8.72
C LEU A 70 6.46 1.29 -7.42
N GLY A 71 5.96 2.50 -7.20
CA GLY A 71 5.04 2.80 -6.10
C GLY A 71 3.77 1.96 -6.20
N GLY A 72 3.17 1.88 -7.39
CA GLY A 72 2.01 1.05 -7.67
C GLY A 72 2.27 -0.41 -7.32
N ILE A 73 3.39 -0.98 -7.79
CA ILE A 73 3.79 -2.37 -7.47
C ILE A 73 3.91 -2.58 -5.96
N LYS A 74 4.72 -1.75 -5.28
CA LYS A 74 5.00 -1.93 -3.84
C LYS A 74 3.76 -1.78 -2.97
N LEU A 75 2.91 -0.79 -3.27
CA LEU A 75 1.69 -0.53 -2.51
C LEU A 75 0.65 -1.63 -2.73
N HIS A 76 0.46 -2.11 -3.96
CA HIS A 76 -0.45 -3.23 -4.23
C HIS A 76 0.05 -4.55 -3.64
N GLU A 77 1.34 -4.87 -3.75
CA GLU A 77 1.91 -6.06 -3.10
C GLU A 77 1.68 -6.04 -1.58
N GLY A 78 1.85 -4.87 -0.95
CA GLY A 78 1.57 -4.69 0.48
C GLY A 78 0.08 -4.81 0.81
N TYR A 79 -0.78 -4.12 0.05
CA TYR A 79 -2.24 -4.20 0.20
C TYR A 79 -2.76 -5.64 0.12
N PHE A 80 -2.37 -6.39 -0.90
CA PHE A 80 -2.82 -7.79 -1.03
C PHE A 80 -2.23 -8.70 0.05
N ASP A 81 -0.97 -8.50 0.43
CA ASP A 81 -0.38 -9.25 1.55
C ASP A 81 -1.04 -8.92 2.90
N ASN A 82 -1.59 -7.71 3.06
CA ASN A 82 -2.32 -7.29 4.25
C ASN A 82 -3.75 -7.83 4.33
N LEU A 83 -4.21 -8.60 3.33
CA LEU A 83 -5.57 -9.15 3.27
C LEU A 83 -5.60 -10.67 3.47
N GLY A 84 -6.77 -11.18 3.86
CA GLY A 84 -7.01 -12.61 4.06
C GLY A 84 -7.04 -13.05 5.53
N GLY A 85 -6.98 -12.11 6.46
CA GLY A 85 -7.13 -12.35 7.89
C GLY A 85 -8.58 -12.42 8.35
N ASN A 86 -8.79 -12.13 9.63
CA ASN A 86 -10.11 -12.04 10.28
C ASN A 86 -10.41 -10.64 10.84
N GLY A 87 -9.53 -9.67 10.58
CA GLY A 87 -9.67 -8.28 11.04
C GLY A 87 -9.48 -8.06 12.53
N THR A 88 -9.15 -9.10 13.32
CA THR A 88 -8.98 -8.97 14.77
C THR A 88 -7.51 -8.62 15.10
N PRO A 89 -7.22 -7.41 15.62
CA PRO A 89 -5.86 -7.00 15.93
C PRO A 89 -5.28 -7.83 17.07
N SER A 90 -4.01 -8.20 16.95
CA SER A 90 -3.32 -9.05 17.91
C SER A 90 -1.81 -8.77 17.89
N GLY A 91 -1.08 -9.35 18.85
CA GLY A 91 0.38 -9.35 18.84
C GLY A 91 1.02 -7.99 19.09
N LYS A 92 2.31 -7.89 18.74
CA LYS A 92 3.16 -6.72 19.00
C LYS A 92 2.64 -5.46 18.36
N ILE A 93 2.05 -5.55 17.16
CA ILE A 93 1.51 -4.37 16.49
C ILE A 93 0.38 -3.70 17.29
N LEU A 94 -0.47 -4.48 17.97
CA LEU A 94 -1.52 -3.92 18.81
C LEU A 94 -0.96 -3.11 19.98
N ASP A 95 0.13 -3.58 20.59
CA ASP A 95 0.80 -2.86 21.68
C ASP A 95 1.46 -1.57 21.16
N LEU A 96 2.15 -1.65 20.02
CA LEU A 96 2.76 -0.49 19.36
C LEU A 96 1.71 0.59 19.01
N ILE A 97 0.55 0.18 18.48
CA ILE A 97 -0.57 1.06 18.18
C ILE A 97 -1.10 1.74 19.45
N LYS A 98 -1.32 0.98 20.53
CA LYS A 98 -1.80 1.56 21.79
C LYS A 98 -0.79 2.55 22.38
N GLU A 99 0.50 2.30 22.24
CA GLU A 99 1.54 3.20 22.74
C GLU A 99 1.53 4.54 22.00
N ASP A 100 1.42 4.54 20.66
CA ASP A 100 1.54 5.76 19.86
C ASP A 100 0.23 6.53 19.68
N PHE A 101 -0.90 5.83 19.65
CA PHE A 101 -2.23 6.41 19.43
C PHE A 101 -3.12 6.41 20.69
N GLY A 102 -2.61 5.88 21.81
CA GLY A 102 -3.33 5.77 23.10
C GLY A 102 -4.31 4.60 23.18
N SER A 103 -4.95 4.22 22.06
CA SER A 103 -5.76 3.00 21.97
C SER A 103 -5.90 2.52 20.53
N TYR A 104 -6.27 1.24 20.35
CA TYR A 104 -6.60 0.71 19.02
C TYR A 104 -7.80 1.43 18.40
N GLU A 105 -8.82 1.76 19.21
CA GLU A 105 -10.02 2.45 18.73
C GLU A 105 -9.70 3.87 18.26
N ALA A 106 -8.82 4.59 18.96
CA ALA A 106 -8.35 5.91 18.53
C ALA A 106 -7.64 5.82 17.18
N TRP A 107 -6.72 4.86 17.04
CA TRP A 107 -6.02 4.59 15.78
C TRP A 107 -6.98 4.20 14.64
N GLU A 108 -7.90 3.26 14.88
CA GLU A 108 -8.84 2.79 13.84
C GLU A 108 -9.72 3.94 13.36
N ASN A 109 -10.21 4.78 14.28
CA ASN A 109 -11.01 5.95 13.92
C ASN A 109 -10.23 6.93 13.05
N GLU A 110 -8.97 7.21 13.39
CA GLU A 110 -8.09 8.07 12.59
C GLU A 110 -7.80 7.46 11.22
N PHE A 111 -7.41 6.18 11.17
CA PHE A 111 -7.08 5.47 9.94
C PHE A 111 -8.27 5.41 8.97
N LYS A 112 -9.48 5.16 9.48
CA LYS A 112 -10.72 5.21 8.70
C LYS A 112 -11.06 6.61 8.22
N ALA A 113 -10.87 7.62 9.06
CA ALA A 113 -11.10 9.03 8.67
C ALA A 113 -10.17 9.43 7.53
N LEU A 114 -8.89 9.05 7.61
CA LEU A 114 -7.93 9.24 6.53
C LEU A 114 -8.33 8.47 5.26
N GLY A 115 -8.94 7.28 5.38
CA GLY A 115 -9.44 6.54 4.23
C GLY A 115 -10.55 7.27 3.46
N ILE A 116 -11.32 8.10 4.15
CA ILE A 116 -12.30 9.00 3.51
C ILE A 116 -11.59 10.21 2.88
N ALA A 117 -10.60 10.78 3.57
CA ALA A 117 -9.91 11.99 3.15
C ALA A 117 -8.92 11.79 1.98
N ALA A 118 -8.31 10.60 1.89
CA ALA A 118 -7.30 10.28 0.89
C ALA A 118 -7.88 10.08 -0.51
N ARG A 119 -7.08 10.38 -1.53
CA ARG A 119 -7.41 10.07 -2.93
C ARG A 119 -6.82 8.75 -3.41
N GLY A 120 -5.75 8.28 -2.77
CA GLY A 120 -5.04 7.09 -3.19
C GLY A 120 -4.90 6.03 -2.10
N TRP A 121 -4.21 6.33 -1.01
CA TRP A 121 -3.82 5.34 -0.01
C TRP A 121 -3.81 5.91 1.40
N VAL A 122 -3.98 5.02 2.37
CA VAL A 122 -3.62 5.25 3.78
C VAL A 122 -2.69 4.14 4.22
N ILE A 123 -1.60 4.51 4.89
CA ILE A 123 -0.53 3.59 5.27
C ILE A 123 -0.24 3.77 6.75
N LEU A 124 -0.41 2.73 7.56
CA LEU A 124 0.22 2.66 8.87
C LEU A 124 1.69 2.30 8.65
N ALA A 125 2.59 3.19 9.04
CA ALA A 125 4.02 3.01 8.87
C ALA A 125 4.77 3.30 10.17
N TYR A 126 5.91 2.63 10.34
CA TYR A 126 6.87 2.95 11.39
C TYR A 126 7.94 3.91 10.85
N ASP A 127 8.09 5.07 11.47
CA ASP A 127 9.12 6.05 11.14
C ASP A 127 10.41 5.71 11.89
N MET A 128 11.50 5.55 11.13
CA MET A 128 12.79 5.13 11.68
C MET A 128 13.55 6.25 12.40
N ASP A 129 13.12 7.51 12.27
CA ASP A 129 13.76 8.67 12.88
C ASP A 129 13.16 9.01 14.24
N ASP A 130 11.83 9.09 14.34
CA ASP A 130 11.15 9.37 15.62
C ASP A 130 10.74 8.12 16.38
N LYS A 131 10.91 6.94 15.75
CA LYS A 131 10.63 5.61 16.30
C LYS A 131 9.17 5.38 16.68
N LYS A 132 8.25 5.99 15.95
CA LYS A 132 6.80 5.86 16.17
C LYS A 132 6.06 5.39 14.95
N LEU A 133 4.85 4.90 15.20
CA LEU A 133 3.86 4.64 14.18
C LEU A 133 3.17 5.93 13.76
N HIS A 134 2.97 6.08 12.46
CA HIS A 134 2.23 7.17 11.83
C HIS A 134 1.23 6.62 10.81
N ASN A 135 0.09 7.29 10.69
CA ASN A 135 -0.79 7.11 9.54
C ASN A 135 -0.40 8.11 8.45
N ILE A 136 0.08 7.61 7.31
CA ILE A 136 0.49 8.41 6.16
C ILE A 136 -0.62 8.38 5.10
N LEU A 137 -1.08 9.57 4.70
CA LEU A 137 -2.01 9.76 3.59
C LEU A 137 -1.23 9.97 2.29
N CYS A 138 -1.55 9.20 1.26
CA CYS A 138 -0.99 9.36 -0.08
C CYS A 138 -2.09 9.63 -1.11
N ASP A 139 -1.92 10.68 -1.92
CA ASP A 139 -2.88 11.03 -2.97
C ASP A 139 -2.63 10.28 -4.29
N ALA A 140 -1.42 9.70 -4.45
CA ALA A 140 -1.08 8.82 -5.56
C ALA A 140 0.00 7.82 -5.17
N HIS A 141 0.35 6.89 -6.07
CA HIS A 141 1.39 5.89 -5.80
C HIS A 141 2.77 6.47 -5.46
N ASN A 142 3.04 7.71 -5.88
CA ASN A 142 4.29 8.44 -5.66
C ASN A 142 4.11 9.83 -5.02
N ILE A 143 2.92 10.15 -4.49
CA ILE A 143 2.63 11.44 -3.83
C ILE A 143 2.21 11.20 -2.38
N GLY A 144 2.96 11.77 -1.44
CA GLY A 144 2.69 11.71 0.01
C GLY A 144 3.55 10.72 0.79
N GLY A 145 4.26 9.82 0.10
CA GLY A 145 5.18 8.87 0.74
C GLY A 145 6.30 9.58 1.50
N ILE A 146 6.51 9.20 2.76
CA ILE A 146 7.60 9.69 3.61
C ILE A 146 8.77 8.70 3.53
N TRP A 147 9.98 9.23 3.34
CA TRP A 147 11.18 8.39 3.32
C TRP A 147 11.53 7.87 4.70
N ARG A 148 12.36 6.81 4.75
CA ARG A 148 12.77 6.16 6.00
C ARG A 148 11.61 5.68 6.89
N ASN A 149 10.49 5.35 6.25
CA ASN A 149 9.35 4.73 6.87
C ASN A 149 9.23 3.27 6.42
N ILE A 150 8.75 2.41 7.32
CA ILE A 150 8.47 0.99 7.06
C ILE A 150 6.94 0.82 7.01
N PRO A 151 6.34 0.62 5.82
CA PRO A 151 4.91 0.35 5.70
C PRO A 151 4.54 -0.98 6.36
N LEU A 152 3.47 -0.98 7.17
CA LEU A 152 2.99 -2.14 7.92
C LEU A 152 1.59 -2.58 7.48
N LEU A 153 0.67 -1.62 7.32
CA LEU A 153 -0.68 -1.85 6.83
C LEU A 153 -1.03 -0.81 5.77
N ILE A 154 -1.39 -1.25 4.57
CA ILE A 154 -1.69 -0.40 3.42
C ILE A 154 -3.15 -0.60 3.00
N MET A 155 -3.92 0.48 2.92
CA MET A 155 -5.30 0.50 2.42
C MET A 155 -5.35 1.29 1.11
N ASP A 156 -5.79 0.65 0.02
CA ASP A 156 -6.07 1.32 -1.25
C ASP A 156 -7.45 1.99 -1.20
N VAL A 157 -7.53 3.26 -1.53
CA VAL A 157 -8.80 4.01 -1.64
C VAL A 157 -8.97 4.69 -3.00
N TYR A 158 -8.17 4.31 -3.99
CA TYR A 158 -8.53 4.56 -5.38
C TYR A 158 -9.90 3.94 -5.66
N GLU A 159 -10.70 4.57 -6.52
CA GLU A 159 -12.04 4.08 -6.85
C GLU A 159 -12.01 2.64 -7.37
N HIS A 160 -10.98 2.28 -8.15
CA HIS A 160 -10.84 0.92 -8.67
C HIS A 160 -10.76 -0.16 -7.59
N ALA A 161 -10.41 0.16 -6.35
CA ALA A 161 -10.29 -0.80 -5.26
C ALA A 161 -11.65 -1.26 -4.72
N TYR A 162 -12.72 -0.51 -4.99
CA TYR A 162 -14.01 -0.74 -4.35
C TYR A 162 -15.26 -0.47 -5.20
N PHE A 163 -15.13 0.23 -6.35
CA PHE A 163 -16.30 0.75 -7.05
C PHE A 163 -17.21 -0.36 -7.59
N LEU A 164 -16.68 -1.55 -7.91
CA LEU A 164 -17.48 -2.67 -8.40
C LEU A 164 -18.44 -3.20 -7.33
N ASP A 165 -18.02 -3.20 -6.07
CA ASP A 165 -18.82 -3.72 -4.95
C ASP A 165 -19.66 -2.63 -4.26
N TYR A 166 -19.12 -1.40 -4.20
CA TYR A 166 -19.64 -0.35 -3.33
C TYR A 166 -20.09 0.92 -4.06
N GLY A 167 -19.76 1.09 -5.35
CA GLY A 167 -19.97 2.35 -6.06
C GLY A 167 -19.38 3.52 -5.26
N THR A 168 -20.21 4.52 -4.93
CA THR A 168 -19.78 5.69 -4.14
C THR A 168 -19.69 5.45 -2.63
N ALA A 169 -20.09 4.26 -2.14
CA ALA A 169 -20.15 3.95 -0.71
C ALA A 169 -18.79 3.59 -0.10
N ARG A 170 -17.76 4.41 -0.31
CA ARG A 170 -16.36 4.19 0.17
C ARG A 170 -16.27 3.81 1.65
N LYS A 171 -17.08 4.42 2.51
CA LYS A 171 -17.10 4.08 3.95
C LYS A 171 -17.37 2.59 4.21
N LYS A 172 -18.29 1.98 3.44
CA LYS A 172 -18.61 0.56 3.56
C LYS A 172 -17.45 -0.33 3.09
N TYR A 173 -16.72 0.10 2.07
CA TYR A 173 -15.49 -0.56 1.64
C TYR A 173 -14.43 -0.53 2.74
N ILE A 174 -14.18 0.63 3.36
CA ILE A 174 -13.21 0.76 4.45
C ILE A 174 -13.57 -0.18 5.62
N ASP A 175 -14.85 -0.26 5.97
CA ASP A 175 -15.30 -1.22 7.01
C ASP A 175 -15.11 -2.68 6.59
N ALA A 176 -15.22 -3.01 5.30
CA ALA A 176 -14.94 -4.35 4.79
C ALA A 176 -13.44 -4.66 4.72
N PHE A 177 -12.61 -3.69 4.33
CA PHE A 177 -11.15 -3.79 4.39
C PHE A 177 -10.71 -4.17 5.81
N MET A 178 -11.17 -3.44 6.83
CA MET A 178 -10.81 -3.71 8.23
C MET A 178 -11.16 -5.11 8.71
N LYS A 179 -12.27 -5.70 8.22
CA LYS A 179 -12.68 -7.09 8.56
C LYS A 179 -11.76 -8.16 7.95
N ASN A 180 -10.99 -7.80 6.93
CA ASN A 180 -10.15 -8.73 6.18
C ASN A 180 -8.65 -8.53 6.44
N VAL A 181 -8.27 -7.57 7.30
CA VAL A 181 -6.86 -7.33 7.63
C VAL A 181 -6.24 -8.60 8.22
N ASP A 182 -5.12 -9.00 7.63
CA ASP A 182 -4.22 -10.04 8.12
C ASP A 182 -3.22 -9.44 9.12
N TRP A 183 -3.65 -9.39 10.38
CA TRP A 183 -2.81 -8.90 11.48
C TRP A 183 -1.61 -9.81 11.77
N ASP A 184 -1.65 -11.09 11.39
CA ASP A 184 -0.48 -11.97 11.52
C ASP A 184 0.59 -11.57 10.52
N PHE A 185 0.21 -11.23 9.28
CA PHE A 185 1.15 -10.65 8.32
C PHE A 185 1.69 -9.29 8.79
N VAL A 186 0.87 -8.41 9.33
CA VAL A 186 1.34 -7.11 9.89
C VAL A 186 2.36 -7.34 11.01
N ASN A 187 2.09 -8.27 11.93
CA ASN A 187 3.06 -8.67 12.97
C ASN A 187 4.35 -9.27 12.36
N SER A 188 4.25 -10.04 11.29
CA SER A 188 5.44 -10.59 10.62
C SER A 188 6.36 -9.49 10.07
N LEU A 189 5.82 -8.33 9.69
CA LEU A 189 6.63 -7.18 9.28
C LEU A 189 7.32 -6.52 10.48
N VAL A 190 6.63 -6.41 11.63
CA VAL A 190 7.22 -5.95 12.90
C VAL A 190 8.43 -6.81 13.27
N ASP A 191 8.30 -8.14 13.15
CA ASP A 191 9.38 -9.07 13.43
C ASP A 191 10.49 -9.01 12.38
N LYS A 192 10.14 -9.03 11.10
CA LYS A 192 11.09 -9.00 9.97
C LYS A 192 12.02 -7.78 10.03
N TYR A 193 11.48 -6.63 10.41
CA TYR A 193 12.25 -5.38 10.50
C TYR A 193 12.70 -5.06 11.92
N GLU A 194 12.51 -5.99 12.86
CA GLU A 194 12.95 -5.86 14.25
C GLU A 194 12.46 -4.57 14.94
N ILE A 195 11.27 -4.08 14.58
CA ILE A 195 10.74 -2.78 15.02
C ILE A 195 10.68 -2.69 16.55
N SER A 196 10.30 -3.76 17.24
CA SER A 196 10.27 -3.79 18.70
C SER A 196 11.63 -3.60 19.37
N LYS A 197 12.74 -3.84 18.66
CA LYS A 197 14.11 -3.58 19.16
C LYS A 197 14.58 -2.16 18.83
N LEU A 198 13.91 -1.48 17.90
CA LEU A 198 14.25 -0.15 17.43
C LEU A 198 13.60 0.97 18.24
N ARG A 199 12.53 0.68 19.00
CA ARG A 199 12.00 1.61 20.01
C ARG A 199 13.08 1.96 21.05
#